data_AF-X1M5C4-F1
#
_entry.id   AF-X1M5C4-F1
#
_cell.length_a   1.000
_cell.length_b   1.000
_cell.length_c   1.000
_cell.angle_alpha   90.00
_cell.angle_beta   90.00
_cell.angle_gamma   90.00
#
_symmetry.space_group_name_H-M   'P 1'
#
loop_
_entity.id
_entity.type
_entity.pdbx_description
1 polymer ?
#
loop_
_entity_poly.entity_id
_entity_poly.type
_entity_poly.pdbx_seq_one_letter_code
_entity_poly.pdbx_strand_id
1 'polypeptide(L)'
;MHIHGGNVEEIARKYGLREERIMDFSANINPLGSPSKVIKTLKENLDKIARYPDPEAIDLRKALSKYLKVNPENIIAGNGAVELIHLISRTLRPKKALIVVPTFSEYEFALKSV
;
A
#
# COMPACT_ATOMS: atom_id res chain seq x y z
N MET A 1 -15.01 -11.81 1.61
CA MET A 1 -14.11 -11.98 0.44
C MET A 1 -13.62 -10.59 0.10
N HIS A 2 -12.31 -10.31 0.18
CA HIS A 2 -11.76 -9.05 -0.31
C HIS A 2 -11.77 -9.11 -1.84
N ILE A 3 -12.53 -8.23 -2.49
CA ILE A 3 -12.58 -8.15 -3.95
C ILE A 3 -11.71 -6.96 -4.35
N HIS A 4 -10.49 -7.24 -4.79
CA HIS A 4 -9.58 -6.26 -5.37
C HIS A 4 -9.23 -6.69 -6.79
N GLY A 5 -8.84 -5.73 -7.63
CA GLY A 5 -8.21 -6.04 -8.92
C GLY A 5 -6.75 -6.48 -8.74
N GLY A 6 -6.09 -6.83 -9.85
CA GLY A 6 -4.69 -7.26 -9.86
C GLY A 6 -4.46 -8.77 -9.71
N ASN A 7 -5.52 -9.59 -9.76
CA ASN A 7 -5.44 -11.05 -9.54
C ASN A 7 -4.99 -11.82 -10.80
N VAL A 8 -3.91 -11.37 -11.45
CA VAL A 8 -3.43 -11.92 -12.73
C VAL A 8 -3.10 -13.42 -12.62
N GLU A 9 -2.42 -13.83 -11.55
CA GLU A 9 -2.06 -15.24 -11.31
C GLU A 9 -3.31 -16.13 -11.17
N GLU A 10 -4.32 -15.69 -10.43
CA GLU A 10 -5.57 -16.45 -10.25
C GLU A 10 -6.29 -16.63 -11.60
N ILE A 11 -6.37 -15.56 -12.38
CA ILE A 11 -6.98 -15.58 -13.72
C ILE A 11 -6.17 -16.49 -14.67
N ALA A 12 -4.84 -16.40 -14.66
CA ALA A 12 -3.97 -17.25 -15.46
C ALA A 12 -4.22 -18.74 -15.15
N ARG A 13 -4.25 -19.09 -13.87
CA ARG A 13 -4.51 -20.46 -13.40
C ARG A 13 -5.90 -20.94 -13.80
N LYS A 14 -6.93 -20.11 -13.60
CA LYS A 14 -8.33 -20.46 -13.89
C LYS A 14 -8.59 -20.76 -15.36
N TYR A 15 -7.93 -20.03 -16.27
CA TYR A 15 -8.16 -20.16 -17.71
C TYR A 15 -7.04 -20.88 -18.46
N GLY A 16 -6.04 -21.43 -17.76
CA GLY A 16 -4.89 -22.11 -18.39
C GLY A 16 -4.07 -21.17 -19.27
N LEU A 17 -4.01 -19.88 -18.92
CA LEU A 17 -3.24 -18.87 -19.63
C LEU A 17 -1.86 -18.72 -18.98
N ARG A 18 -0.92 -18.17 -19.75
CA ARG A 18 0.33 -17.66 -19.18
C ARG A 18 0.12 -16.22 -18.75
N GLU A 19 0.65 -15.83 -17.59
CA GLU A 19 0.47 -14.49 -17.03
C GLU A 19 0.92 -13.39 -17.98
N GLU A 20 2.00 -13.60 -18.74
CA GLU A 20 2.55 -12.59 -19.65
C GLU A 20 1.64 -12.32 -20.86
N ARG A 21 0.62 -13.15 -21.07
CA ARG A 21 -0.40 -12.93 -22.11
C ARG A 21 -1.62 -12.14 -21.60
N ILE A 22 -1.67 -11.84 -20.31
CA ILE A 22 -2.76 -11.08 -19.69
C ILE A 22 -2.36 -9.61 -19.66
N MET A 23 -3.14 -8.78 -20.34
CA MET A 23 -3.05 -7.33 -20.20
C MET A 23 -3.97 -6.90 -19.06
N ASP A 24 -3.39 -6.61 -17.89
CA ASP A 24 -4.15 -6.29 -16.69
C ASP A 24 -4.60 -4.82 -16.66
N PHE A 25 -5.92 -4.62 -16.77
CA PHE A 25 -6.60 -3.33 -16.57
C PHE A 25 -7.41 -3.26 -15.28
N SER A 26 -7.28 -4.27 -14.39
CA SER A 26 -8.03 -4.33 -13.14
C SER A 26 -7.34 -3.62 -11.98
N ALA A 27 -6.04 -3.31 -12.10
CA ALA A 27 -5.27 -2.57 -11.12
C ALA A 27 -4.72 -1.25 -11.68
N ASN A 28 -4.82 -0.18 -10.89
CA ASN A 28 -4.35 1.15 -11.27
C ASN A 28 -2.85 1.31 -10.97
N ILE A 29 -2.00 0.63 -11.74
CA ILE A 29 -0.53 0.68 -11.59
C ILE A 29 0.08 1.59 -12.66
N ASN A 30 1.22 2.23 -12.37
CA ASN A 30 1.93 3.04 -13.35
C ASN A 30 2.48 2.16 -14.49
N PRO A 31 2.03 2.34 -15.74
CA PRO A 31 2.46 1.50 -16.88
C PRO A 31 3.91 1.73 -17.29
N LEU A 32 4.56 2.81 -16.83
CA LEU A 32 5.98 3.07 -17.05
C LEU A 32 6.89 2.17 -16.19
N GLY A 33 6.30 1.39 -15.28
CA GLY A 33 7.02 0.53 -14.36
C GLY A 33 7.70 1.29 -13.22
N SER A 34 8.55 0.58 -12.49
CA SER A 34 9.27 1.12 -11.35
C SER A 34 10.36 2.11 -11.79
N PRO A 35 10.53 3.25 -11.10
CA PRO A 35 11.61 4.18 -11.40
C PRO A 35 12.99 3.50 -11.33
N SER A 36 13.84 3.73 -12.33
CA SER A 36 15.15 3.07 -12.44
C SER A 36 16.03 3.25 -11.20
N LYS A 37 15.96 4.43 -10.57
CA LYS A 37 16.65 4.73 -9.31
C LYS A 37 16.22 3.79 -8.17
N VAL A 38 14.93 3.47 -8.07
CA VAL A 38 14.41 2.56 -7.03
C VAL A 38 14.97 1.15 -7.25
N ILE A 39 14.91 0.65 -8.48
CA ILE A 39 15.46 -0.67 -8.82
C ILE A 39 16.96 -0.76 -8.53
N LYS A 40 17.71 0.28 -8.89
CA LYS A 40 19.16 0.35 -8.61
C LYS A 40 19.43 0.34 -7.10
N THR A 41 18.75 1.20 -6.33
CA THR A 41 18.93 1.27 -4.87
C THR A 41 18.58 -0.04 -4.18
N LEU A 42 17.50 -0.72 -4.59
CA LEU A 42 17.15 -2.03 -4.04
C LEU A 42 18.27 -3.05 -4.30
N LYS A 43 18.74 -3.18 -5.56
CA LYS A 43 19.82 -4.10 -5.92
C LYS A 43 21.11 -3.85 -5.14
N GLU A 44 21.48 -2.59 -4.95
CA GLU A 44 22.69 -2.18 -4.23
C GLU A 44 22.62 -2.39 -2.71
N ASN A 45 21.44 -2.63 -2.15
CA ASN A 45 21.22 -2.73 -0.71
C ASN A 45 20.49 -4.03 -0.29
N LEU A 46 20.48 -5.05 -1.15
CA LEU A 46 19.82 -6.32 -0.87
C LEU A 46 20.37 -7.02 0.38
N ASP A 47 21.64 -6.81 0.70
CA ASP A 47 22.29 -7.33 1.90
C ASP A 47 21.66 -6.81 3.20
N LYS A 48 21.03 -5.63 3.17
CA LYS A 48 20.44 -5.00 4.36
C LYS A 48 19.14 -5.66 4.83
N ILE A 49 18.47 -6.45 3.97
CA ILE A 49 17.20 -7.11 4.31
C ILE A 49 17.35 -8.16 5.42
N ALA A 50 18.58 -8.61 5.71
CA ALA A 50 18.86 -9.55 6.78
C ALA A 50 18.72 -8.94 8.19
N ARG A 51 18.49 -7.62 8.29
CA ARG A 51 18.31 -6.90 9.54
C ARG A 51 16.90 -6.31 9.61
N TYR A 52 16.37 -6.19 10.83
CA TYR A 52 15.13 -5.44 11.04
C TYR A 52 15.30 -3.99 10.57
N PRO A 53 14.25 -3.39 9.97
CA PRO A 53 14.25 -1.97 9.64
C PRO A 53 14.24 -1.13 10.92
N ASP A 54 14.57 0.16 10.78
CA ASP A 54 14.35 1.14 11.84
C ASP A 54 12.84 1.19 12.19
N PRO A 55 12.44 0.84 13.43
CA PRO A 55 11.03 0.81 13.83
C PRO A 55 10.34 2.18 13.73
N GLU A 56 11.11 3.26 13.82
CA GLU A 56 10.58 4.63 13.77
C GLU A 56 10.55 5.23 12.36
N ALA A 57 11.10 4.51 11.37
CA ALA A 57 11.22 4.93 9.97
C ALA A 57 11.77 6.37 9.82
N ILE A 58 12.77 6.74 10.63
CA ILE A 58 13.23 8.12 10.82
C ILE A 58 13.64 8.76 9.50
N ASP A 59 14.45 8.06 8.70
CA ASP A 59 14.97 8.59 7.44
C ASP A 59 13.86 8.75 6.39
N LEU A 60 12.88 7.83 6.35
CA LEU A 60 11.71 7.94 5.48
C LEU A 60 10.85 9.15 5.88
N ARG A 61 10.56 9.31 7.17
CA ARG A 61 9.78 10.45 7.69
C ARG A 61 10.46 11.78 7.39
N LYS A 62 11.78 11.86 7.56
CA LYS A 62 12.57 13.06 7.20
C LYS A 62 12.52 13.36 5.70
N ALA A 63 12.64 12.34 4.85
CA ALA A 63 12.57 12.51 3.40
C ALA A 63 11.18 12.99 2.96
N LEU A 64 10.11 12.37 3.48
CA LEU A 64 8.72 12.76 3.19
C LEU A 64 8.38 14.14 3.75
N SER A 65 8.86 14.50 4.94
CA SER A 65 8.69 15.83 5.54
C SER A 65 9.21 16.94 4.61
N LYS A 66 10.39 16.76 4.02
CA LYS A 66 10.96 17.71 3.04
C LYS A 66 10.13 17.79 1.76
N TYR A 67 9.64 16.65 1.28
CA TYR A 67 8.85 16.57 0.05
C TYR A 67 7.46 17.21 0.21
N LEU A 68 6.76 16.86 1.30
CA LEU A 68 5.40 17.29 1.60
C LEU A 68 5.34 18.67 2.29
N LYS A 69 6.47 19.19 2.76
CA LYS A 69 6.60 20.43 3.53
C LYS A 69 5.77 20.43 4.82
N VAL A 70 5.83 19.33 5.57
CA VAL A 70 5.17 19.16 6.87
C VAL A 70 6.17 18.68 7.92
N ASN A 71 5.87 18.89 9.20
CA ASN A 71 6.68 18.39 10.31
C ASN A 71 6.74 16.86 10.29
N PRO A 72 7.90 16.21 10.54
CA PRO A 72 8.03 14.75 10.53
C PRO A 72 7.16 14.07 11.60
N GLU A 73 6.80 14.78 12.67
CA GLU A 73 5.87 14.35 13.72
C GLU A 73 4.45 14.10 13.18
N ASN A 74 4.09 14.72 12.06
CA ASN A 74 2.80 14.55 11.38
C ASN A 74 2.79 13.38 10.38
N ILE A 75 3.87 12.60 10.29
CA ILE A 75 4.02 11.51 9.32
C ILE A 75 4.16 10.19 10.05
N ILE A 76 3.31 9.24 9.67
CA ILE A 76 3.37 7.83 10.08
C ILE A 76 3.65 7.00 8.83
N ALA A 77 4.66 6.13 8.89
CA ALA A 77 4.91 5.14 7.85
C ALA A 77 4.03 3.90 8.12
N GLY A 78 3.42 3.35 7.07
CA GLY A 78 2.66 2.11 7.13
C GLY A 78 3.01 1.19 5.97
N ASN A 79 2.69 -0.08 6.11
CA ASN A 79 2.82 -1.14 5.13
C ASN A 79 1.70 -1.06 4.07
N GLY A 80 1.57 0.11 3.46
CA GLY A 80 0.48 0.46 2.54
C GLY A 80 -0.69 1.18 3.21
N ALA A 81 -1.49 1.88 2.40
CA ALA A 81 -2.58 2.71 2.88
C ALA A 81 -3.69 1.92 3.60
N VAL A 82 -3.90 0.65 3.24
CA VAL A 82 -4.90 -0.22 3.87
C VAL A 82 -4.62 -0.39 5.36
N GLU A 83 -3.38 -0.64 5.76
CA GLU A 83 -3.00 -0.75 7.17
C GLU A 83 -3.34 0.54 7.93
N LEU A 84 -2.98 1.70 7.35
CA LEU A 84 -3.23 3.00 7.98
C LEU A 84 -4.73 3.30 8.13
N ILE A 85 -5.57 2.90 7.16
CA ILE A 85 -7.04 3.04 7.25
C ILE A 85 -7.60 2.22 8.43
N HIS A 86 -7.14 0.98 8.58
CA HIS A 86 -7.50 0.11 9.71
C HIS A 86 -6.98 0.66 11.03
N LEU A 87 -5.75 1.17 11.07
CA LEU A 87 -5.15 1.78 12.24
C LEU A 87 -5.95 2.99 12.72
N ILE A 88 -6.29 3.92 11.83
CA ILE A 88 -7.12 5.10 12.17
C ILE A 88 -8.45 4.67 12.79
N SER A 89 -9.12 3.68 12.19
CA SER A 89 -10.40 3.17 12.71
C SER A 89 -10.24 2.59 14.11
N ARG A 90 -9.19 1.79 14.36
CA ARG A 90 -8.89 1.17 15.67
C ARG A 90 -8.49 2.17 16.73
N THR A 91 -7.80 3.24 16.35
CA THR A 91 -7.40 4.30 17.27
C THR A 91 -8.57 5.19 17.66
N LEU A 92 -9.41 5.59 16.70
CA LEU A 92 -10.51 6.53 16.95
C LEU A 92 -11.76 5.86 17.53
N ARG A 93 -12.01 4.59 17.19
CA ARG A 93 -13.19 3.79 17.61
C ARG A 93 -14.50 4.59 17.55
N PRO A 94 -14.85 5.14 16.38
CA PRO A 94 -15.99 6.03 16.26
C PRO A 94 -17.30 5.29 16.52
N LYS A 95 -18.21 5.89 17.31
CA LYS A 95 -19.57 5.34 17.50
C LYS A 95 -20.45 5.44 16.25
N LYS A 96 -20.18 6.43 15.40
CA LYS A 96 -20.86 6.69 14.13
C LYS A 96 -19.83 7.20 13.14
N ALA A 97 -19.92 6.74 11.90
CA ALA A 97 -19.09 7.17 10.78
C ALA A 97 -19.94 7.27 9.51
N LEU A 98 -19.51 8.08 8.56
CA LEU A 98 -20.13 8.24 7.24
C LEU A 98 -19.14 7.79 6.17
N ILE A 99 -19.62 6.97 5.24
CA ILE A 99 -18.88 6.57 4.03
C ILE A 99 -19.69 7.05 2.82
N VAL A 100 -19.06 7.77 1.91
CA VAL A 100 -19.66 8.19 0.64
C VAL A 100 -19.48 7.06 -0.37
N VAL A 101 -20.56 6.61 -1.02
CA VAL A 101 -20.54 5.48 -1.96
C VAL A 101 -20.88 5.94 -3.39
N PRO A 102 -20.25 5.35 -4.45
CA PRO A 102 -19.28 4.25 -4.40
C PRO A 102 -17.87 4.71 -4.01
N THR A 103 -17.17 3.90 -3.22
CA THR A 103 -15.77 4.15 -2.82
C THR A 103 -15.06 2.83 -2.48
N PHE A 104 -13.79 2.92 -2.08
CA PHE A 104 -12.96 1.77 -1.70
C PHE A 104 -13.55 1.02 -0.48
N SER A 105 -13.71 -0.29 -0.60
CA SER A 105 -14.40 -1.12 0.41
C SER A 105 -13.68 -1.20 1.76
N GLU A 106 -12.37 -0.98 1.81
CA GLU A 106 -11.60 -1.07 3.05
C GLU A 106 -12.01 -0.04 4.10
N TYR A 107 -12.63 1.09 3.72
CA TYR A 107 -13.19 2.02 4.69
C TYR A 107 -14.30 1.37 5.53
N GLU A 108 -15.20 0.62 4.88
CA GLU A 108 -16.28 -0.08 5.55
C GLU A 108 -15.75 -1.25 6.40
N PHE A 109 -14.82 -2.03 5.85
CA PHE A 109 -14.21 -3.15 6.57
C PHE A 109 -13.44 -2.69 7.81
N ALA A 110 -12.68 -1.61 7.70
CA ALA A 110 -11.93 -1.05 8.83
C ALA A 110 -12.87 -0.58 9.95
N LEU A 111 -13.95 0.14 9.62
CA LEU A 111 -14.92 0.63 10.59
C LEU A 111 -15.75 -0.49 11.24
N LYS A 112 -16.02 -1.59 10.52
CA LYS A 112 -16.70 -2.77 11.08
C LYS A 112 -15.81 -3.62 12.00
N SER A 113 -14.49 -3.35 12.05
CA SER A 113 -13.52 -4.15 12.80
C SER A 113 -13.25 -3.66 14.23
N VAL A 114 -13.92 -2.59 14.71
CA VAL A 114 -13.54 -1.82 15.92
C VAL A 114 -14.65 -1.59 16.93
#